data_AF-A0A1E7Z032-F1
#
_entry.id   AF-A0A1E7Z032-F1
#
_cell.length_a   1.000
_cell.length_b   1.000
_cell.length_c   1.000
_cell.angle_alpha   90.00
_cell.angle_beta   90.00
_cell.angle_gamma   90.00
#
_symmetry.space_group_name_H-M   'P 1'
#
loop_
_entity.id
_entity.type
_entity.pdbx_description
1 polymer ?
#
loop_
_entity_poly.entity_id
_entity_poly.type
_entity_poly.pdbx_seq_one_letter_code
_entity_poly.pdbx_strand_id
1 'polypeptide(L)'
;MGLTPDMKAQKDRARAHKLMRRYPWMLKAILVAGFREDGKRTKKGVAQAAREITKGKSWADVSMLKQLVGQGYLRPAGDGYTITKKGLQLRNEGGEDAHRRPAPEIAAEEIEG
;
A
#
# COMPACT_ATOMS: atom_id res chain seq x y z
N MET A 1 -24.18 5.68 -18.51
CA MET A 1 -24.39 5.53 -17.05
C MET A 1 -23.03 5.60 -16.38
N GLY A 2 -22.82 6.53 -15.44
CA GLY A 2 -21.57 6.58 -14.66
C GLY A 2 -21.47 5.41 -13.70
N LEU A 3 -20.26 4.92 -13.44
CA LEU A 3 -20.02 3.88 -12.44
C LEU A 3 -20.52 4.37 -11.08
N THR A 4 -21.31 3.55 -10.38
CA THR A 4 -21.70 3.85 -9.00
C THR A 4 -20.45 3.89 -8.10
N PRO A 5 -20.52 4.57 -6.94
CA PRO A 5 -19.38 4.62 -6.01
C PRO A 5 -18.86 3.23 -5.61
N ASP A 6 -19.75 2.24 -5.52
CA ASP A 6 -19.39 0.85 -5.22
C ASP A 6 -18.63 0.18 -6.37
N MET A 7 -19.10 0.34 -7.62
CA MET A 7 -18.41 -0.19 -8.80
C MET A 7 -17.03 0.44 -8.97
N LYS A 8 -16.89 1.73 -8.66
CA LYS A 8 -15.59 2.42 -8.65
C LYS A 8 -14.66 1.84 -7.59
N ALA A 9 -15.16 1.64 -6.37
CA ALA A 9 -14.38 1.04 -5.28
C ALA A 9 -13.95 -0.41 -5.57
N GLN A 10 -14.79 -1.22 -6.23
CA GLN A 10 -14.42 -2.56 -6.68
C GLN A 10 -13.33 -2.52 -7.75
N LYS A 11 -13.48 -1.65 -8.77
CA LYS A 11 -12.46 -1.47 -9.81
C LYS A 11 -11.12 -1.03 -9.22
N ASP A 12 -11.14 -0.09 -8.28
CA ASP A 12 -9.94 0.39 -7.60
C ASP A 12 -9.28 -0.70 -6.72
N ARG A 13 -10.08 -1.55 -6.08
CA ARG A 13 -9.58 -2.70 -5.31
C ARG A 13 -8.94 -3.76 -6.22
N ALA A 14 -9.55 -4.03 -7.37
CA ALA A 14 -9.00 -4.94 -8.38
C ALA A 14 -7.69 -4.39 -8.96
N ARG A 15 -7.63 -3.09 -9.25
CA ARG A 15 -6.40 -2.41 -9.67
C ARG A 15 -5.29 -2.50 -8.64
N ALA A 16 -5.60 -2.23 -7.37
CA ALA A 16 -4.63 -2.35 -6.28
C ALA A 16 -4.12 -3.79 -6.14
N HIS A 17 -5.00 -4.79 -6.28
CA HIS A 17 -4.62 -6.20 -6.24
C HIS A 17 -3.70 -6.59 -7.42
N LYS A 18 -4.06 -6.19 -8.65
CA LYS A 18 -3.23 -6.42 -9.86
C LYS A 18 -1.85 -5.77 -9.70
N LEU A 19 -1.83 -4.54 -9.20
CA LEU A 19 -0.61 -3.78 -8.98
C LEU A 19 0.28 -4.41 -7.91
N MET A 20 -0.30 -4.90 -6.79
CA MET A 20 0.45 -5.63 -5.77
C MET A 20 1.01 -6.95 -6.27
N ARG A 21 0.29 -7.66 -7.13
CA ARG A 21 0.77 -8.89 -7.75
C ARG A 21 1.95 -8.61 -8.69
N ARG A 22 1.91 -7.50 -9.42
CA ARG A 22 3.00 -7.07 -10.32
C ARG A 22 4.21 -6.53 -9.56
N TYR A 23 3.97 -5.80 -8.47
CA TYR A 23 5.00 -5.17 -7.66
C TYR A 23 4.85 -5.54 -6.18
N PRO A 24 5.17 -6.79 -5.79
CA PRO A 24 5.03 -7.25 -4.40
C PRO A 24 5.92 -6.44 -3.43
N TRP A 25 7.02 -5.89 -3.93
CA TRP A 25 7.91 -5.01 -3.18
C TRP A 25 7.25 -3.68 -2.76
N MET A 26 6.18 -3.21 -3.43
CA MET A 26 5.48 -1.98 -3.06
C MET A 26 4.87 -2.08 -1.66
N LEU A 27 4.23 -3.21 -1.35
CA LEU A 27 3.67 -3.46 -0.02
C LEU A 27 4.73 -3.27 1.06
N LYS A 28 5.90 -3.85 0.80
CA LYS A 28 7.05 -3.74 1.70
C LYS A 28 7.57 -2.30 1.78
N ALA A 29 7.73 -1.62 0.65
CA ALA A 29 8.20 -0.23 0.62
C ALA A 29 7.28 0.70 1.43
N ILE A 30 5.96 0.49 1.34
CA ILE A 30 4.95 1.21 2.13
C ILE A 30 5.14 0.95 3.62
N LEU A 31 5.38 -0.31 4.01
CA LEU A 31 5.62 -0.66 5.41
C LEU A 31 6.94 -0.10 5.94
N VAL A 32 8.03 -0.13 5.16
CA VAL A 32 9.34 0.43 5.52
C VAL A 32 9.28 1.95 5.68
N ALA A 33 8.57 2.65 4.79
CA ALA A 33 8.42 4.10 4.88
C ALA A 33 7.41 4.52 5.97
N GLY A 34 6.38 3.71 6.22
CA GLY A 34 5.33 3.98 7.20
C GLY A 34 5.65 3.58 8.64
N PHE A 35 6.56 2.61 8.84
CA PHE A 35 6.91 2.07 10.14
C PHE A 35 8.43 1.87 10.30
N ARG A 36 8.89 2.15 11.52
CA ARG A 36 10.26 1.86 11.97
C ARG A 36 10.45 0.37 12.20
N GLU A 37 11.69 -0.04 12.41
CA GLU A 37 12.07 -1.45 12.64
C GLU A 37 11.47 -2.03 13.92
N ASP A 38 11.21 -1.16 14.91
CA ASP A 38 10.54 -1.49 16.17
C ASP A 38 9.00 -1.55 16.04
N GLY A 39 8.47 -1.37 14.81
CA GLY A 39 7.05 -1.35 14.52
C GLY A 39 6.33 -0.05 14.88
N LYS A 40 7.03 0.97 15.40
CA LYS A 40 6.42 2.29 15.64
C LYS A 40 6.19 3.03 14.34
N ARG A 41 5.10 3.81 14.27
CA ARG A 41 4.79 4.66 13.11
C ARG A 41 5.88 5.71 12.89
N THR A 42 6.24 5.95 11.64
CA THR A 42 7.08 7.10 11.26
C THR A 42 6.26 8.39 11.27
N LYS A 43 6.92 9.57 11.23
CA LYS A 43 6.22 10.87 11.10
C LYS A 43 5.34 10.96 9.85
N LYS A 44 5.72 10.29 8.75
CA LYS A 44 4.91 10.21 7.52
C LYS A 44 3.71 9.28 7.70
N GLY A 45 3.93 8.13 8.34
CA GLY A 45 2.93 7.08 8.49
C GLY A 45 2.61 6.36 7.16
N VAL A 46 1.82 5.30 7.27
CA VAL A 46 1.59 4.36 6.15
C VAL A 46 0.73 4.93 5.02
N ALA A 47 -0.19 5.85 5.32
CA ALA A 47 -1.05 6.47 4.30
C ALA A 47 -0.25 7.42 3.40
N GLN A 48 0.63 8.23 3.98
CA GLN A 48 1.52 9.09 3.21
C GLN A 48 2.56 8.28 2.44
N ALA A 49 3.08 7.20 3.02
CA ALA A 49 3.98 6.28 2.32
C ALA A 49 3.32 5.64 1.08
N ALA A 50 2.06 5.19 1.20
CA ALA A 50 1.28 4.69 0.07
C ALA A 50 1.15 5.77 -1.01
N ARG A 51 0.80 7.01 -0.62
CA ARG A 51 0.67 8.15 -1.52
C ARG A 51 1.94 8.50 -2.30
N GLU A 52 3.09 8.48 -1.64
CA GLU A 52 4.38 8.75 -2.30
C GLU A 52 4.70 7.66 -3.33
N ILE A 53 4.49 6.38 -2.97
CA ILE A 53 4.80 5.22 -3.82
C ILE A 53 3.84 5.13 -5.02
N THR A 54 2.58 5.53 -4.86
CA THR A 54 1.58 5.55 -5.93
C THR A 54 1.65 6.82 -6.79
N LYS A 55 2.59 7.73 -6.51
CA LYS A 55 2.71 9.07 -7.11
C LYS A 55 1.44 9.91 -6.97
N GLY A 56 0.73 9.78 -5.85
CA GLY A 56 -0.45 10.59 -5.55
C GLY A 56 -1.75 10.13 -6.23
N LYS A 57 -1.79 8.90 -6.75
CA LYS A 57 -3.02 8.34 -7.35
C LYS A 57 -4.06 8.11 -6.25
N SER A 58 -5.08 8.96 -6.21
CA SER A 58 -6.14 8.97 -5.19
C SER A 58 -6.88 7.64 -5.02
N TRP A 59 -7.00 6.84 -6.10
CA TRP A 59 -7.62 5.51 -6.05
C TRP A 59 -6.72 4.44 -5.41
N ALA A 60 -5.40 4.61 -5.50
CA ALA A 60 -4.43 3.61 -5.10
C ALA A 60 -4.19 3.64 -3.59
N ASP A 61 -4.12 4.82 -2.98
CA ASP A 61 -3.75 4.97 -1.57
C ASP A 61 -4.71 4.23 -0.64
N VAL A 62 -6.01 4.52 -0.75
CA VAL A 62 -7.05 3.89 0.09
C VAL A 62 -7.18 2.40 -0.22
N SER A 63 -7.11 2.03 -1.51
CA SER A 63 -7.24 0.63 -1.93
C SER A 63 -6.04 -0.21 -1.49
N MET A 64 -4.83 0.36 -1.50
CA MET A 64 -3.63 -0.29 -1.00
C MET A 64 -3.65 -0.49 0.51
N LEU A 65 -4.08 0.53 1.26
CA LEU A 65 -4.26 0.40 2.71
C LEU A 65 -5.29 -0.69 3.03
N LYS A 66 -6.42 -0.72 2.33
CA LYS A 66 -7.45 -1.77 2.49
C LYS A 66 -6.91 -3.16 2.17
N GLN A 67 -6.04 -3.30 1.17
CA GLN A 67 -5.39 -4.57 0.86
C GLN A 67 -4.39 -4.98 1.94
N LEU A 68 -3.55 -4.06 2.43
CA LEU A 68 -2.63 -4.31 3.55
C LEU A 68 -3.36 -4.75 4.82
N VAL A 69 -4.52 -4.15 5.10
CA VAL A 69 -5.40 -4.57 6.21
C VAL A 69 -6.03 -5.94 5.92
N GLY A 70 -6.60 -6.13 4.73
CA GLY A 70 -7.25 -7.39 4.33
C GLY A 70 -6.30 -8.60 4.31
N GLN A 71 -5.02 -8.37 4.01
CA GLN A 71 -3.98 -9.40 4.05
C GLN A 71 -3.37 -9.60 5.44
N GLY A 72 -3.80 -8.80 6.43
CA GLY A 72 -3.41 -8.90 7.83
C GLY A 72 -2.05 -8.29 8.17
N TYR A 73 -1.47 -7.44 7.30
CA TYR A 73 -0.22 -6.72 7.56
C TYR A 73 -0.43 -5.47 8.42
N LEU A 74 -1.60 -4.85 8.32
CA LEU A 74 -2.00 -3.70 9.12
C LEU A 74 -3.27 -3.99 9.89
N ARG A 75 -3.43 -3.32 11.03
CA ARG A 75 -4.67 -3.28 11.80
C ARG A 75 -5.07 -1.83 12.05
N PRO A 76 -6.33 -1.44 11.82
CA PRO A 76 -6.81 -0.12 12.22
C PRO A 76 -6.66 0.07 13.74
N ALA A 77 -6.12 1.21 14.16
CA ALA A 77 -6.01 1.58 15.57
C ALA A 77 -6.09 3.10 15.72
N GLY A 78 -7.08 3.56 16.51
CA GLY A 78 -7.40 4.97 16.65
C GLY A 78 -7.58 5.64 15.28
N ASP A 79 -6.96 6.80 15.10
CA ASP A 79 -6.97 7.60 13.86
C ASP A 79 -6.00 7.10 12.77
N GLY A 80 -5.63 5.82 12.78
CA GLY A 80 -4.83 5.28 11.68
C GLY A 80 -4.60 3.79 11.74
N TYR A 81 -3.36 3.38 11.45
CA TYR A 81 -2.99 1.98 11.29
C TYR A 81 -1.77 1.64 12.14
N THR A 82 -1.81 0.46 12.73
CA THR A 82 -0.68 -0.20 13.39
C THR A 82 -0.22 -1.37 12.54
N ILE A 83 1.09 -1.61 12.53
CA ILE A 83 1.66 -2.78 11.87
C ILE A 83 1.40 -4.03 12.72
N THR A 84 1.02 -5.14 12.09
CA THR A 84 0.86 -6.43 12.79
C THR A 84 2.21 -7.15 12.86
N LYS A 85 2.29 -8.25 13.62
CA LYS A 85 3.47 -9.14 13.61
C LYS A 85 3.83 -9.59 12.19
N LYS A 86 2.82 -9.95 11.38
CA LYS A 86 2.97 -10.34 9.98
C LYS A 86 3.50 -9.18 9.11
N GLY A 87 2.97 -7.97 9.30
CA GLY A 87 3.46 -6.76 8.62
C GLY A 87 4.89 -6.44 8.98
N LEU A 88 5.24 -6.56 10.27
CA LEU A 88 6.58 -6.29 10.77
C LEU A 88 7.59 -7.30 10.22
N GLN A 89 7.19 -8.57 10.13
CA GLN A 89 7.98 -9.61 9.48
C GLN A 89 8.24 -9.27 8.01
N LEU A 90 7.20 -8.96 7.22
CA LEU A 90 7.36 -8.57 5.81
C LEU A 90 8.25 -7.33 5.64
N ARG A 91 8.13 -6.35 6.56
CA ARG A 91 8.99 -5.16 6.60
C ARG A 91 10.46 -5.54 6.80
N ASN A 92 10.73 -6.43 7.75
CA ASN A 92 12.08 -6.86 8.14
C ASN A 92 12.71 -7.87 7.17
N GLU A 93 11.92 -8.73 6.52
CA GLU A 93 12.39 -9.85 5.69
C GLU A 93 13.21 -9.46 4.46
N GLY A 94 13.15 -8.21 3.99
CA GLY A 94 13.77 -7.87 2.72
C GLY A 94 14.80 -6.74 2.76
N GLY A 95 15.31 -6.36 3.92
CA GLY A 95 16.31 -5.28 4.04
C GLY A 95 15.92 -3.94 3.39
N GLU A 96 16.82 -2.96 3.41
CA GLU A 96 16.64 -1.61 2.87
C GLU A 96 16.29 -1.54 1.36
N ASP A 97 16.44 -2.65 0.62
CA ASP A 97 16.37 -2.70 -0.85
C ASP A 97 14.99 -2.31 -1.42
N ALA A 98 13.89 -2.69 -0.74
CA ALA A 98 12.55 -2.41 -1.24
C ALA A 98 12.20 -0.91 -1.27
N HIS A 99 12.83 -0.09 -0.43
CA HIS A 99 12.64 1.36 -0.44
C HIS A 99 13.57 2.08 -1.42
N ARG A 100 14.69 1.45 -1.81
CA ARG A 100 15.64 1.98 -2.79
C ARG A 100 15.19 1.80 -4.24
N ARG A 101 14.14 1.00 -4.47
CA ARG A 101 13.58 0.81 -5.81
C ARG A 101 12.84 2.08 -6.27
N PRO A 102 13.03 2.52 -7.53
CA PRO A 102 12.29 3.66 -8.04
C PRO A 102 10.79 3.38 -7.95
N ALA A 103 10.00 4.40 -7.60
CA ALA A 103 8.55 4.29 -7.57
C ALA A 103 8.07 3.71 -8.92
N PRO A 104 7.20 2.69 -8.91
CA PRO A 104 6.85 2.02 -10.15
C PRO A 104 6.19 3.03 -11.07
N GLU A 105 6.51 2.96 -12.36
CA GLU A 105 5.78 3.71 -13.36
C GLU A 105 4.41 3.05 -13.52
N ILE A 106 3.44 3.57 -12.76
CA ILE A 106 2.07 3.09 -12.78
C ILE A 106 1.35 3.84 -13.90
N ALA A 107 1.47 3.36 -15.14
CA ALA A 107 0.63 3.85 -16.23
C ALA A 107 -0.84 3.58 -15.88
N ALA A 108 -1.72 4.56 -16.09
CA ALA A 108 -3.15 4.40 -15.79
C ALA A 108 -3.79 3.29 -16.65
N GLU A 109 -3.27 3.08 -17.86
CA GLU A 109 -3.75 2.13 -18.86
C GLU A 109 -3.38 0.68 -18.55
N GLU A 110 -2.24 0.41 -17.91
CA GLU A 110 -1.74 -0.97 -17.68
C GLU A 110 -2.56 -1.77 -16.65
N ILE A 111 -3.36 -1.08 -15.83
CA ILE A 111 -4.17 -1.68 -14.77
C ILE A 111 -5.65 -1.76 -15.13
N GLU A 112 -6.03 -1.34 -16.34
CA GLU A 112 -7.40 -1.49 -16.86
C GLU A 112 -7.66 -2.81 -17.59
N GLY A 113 -6.62 -3.56 -17.95
CA GLY A 113 -6.75 -4.88 -18.57
C GLY A 113 -7.18 -5.99 -17.62
#